data_AF-A0A7S3FXH8-F1
#
_entry.id   AF-A0A7S3FXH8-F1
#
_cell.length_a   1.000
_cell.length_b   1.000
_cell.length_c   1.000
_cell.angle_alpha   90.00
_cell.angle_beta   90.00
_cell.angle_gamma   90.00
#
_symmetry.space_group_name_H-M   'P 1'
#
loop_
_entity.id
_entity.type
_entity.pdbx_description
1 polymer ?
#
loop_
_entity_poly.entity_id
_entity_poly.type
_entity_poly.pdbx_seq_one_letter_code
_entity_poly.pdbx_strand_id
1 'polypeptide(L)'
;AVDDAGNPITQPLEAENLVFYTTIVNSGAATGVVIGTGDRTVMGQIAGLATETSNEATPINIEIKKFIMLISAVAITLGVAFFIIGFVLGTDPISNVVFAIGIIVAN
;
A
#
# COMPACT_ATOMS: atom_id res chain seq x y z
N ALA A 1 21.80 22.16 -30.26
CA ALA A 1 21.24 21.02 -31.00
C ALA A 1 19.83 21.41 -31.47
N VAL A 2 19.45 20.93 -32.64
CA VAL A 2 18.15 21.16 -33.28
C VAL A 2 17.44 19.81 -33.30
N ASP A 3 16.15 19.76 -33.02
CA ASP A 3 15.35 18.53 -33.13
C ASP A 3 15.25 18.09 -34.61
N ASP A 4 14.72 16.89 -34.86
CA ASP A 4 14.52 16.34 -36.21
C ASP A 4 13.60 17.22 -37.10
N ALA A 5 12.90 18.20 -36.51
CA ALA A 5 12.03 19.16 -37.18
C ALA A 5 12.69 20.56 -37.37
N GLY A 6 13.94 20.74 -36.96
CA GLY A 6 14.68 21.99 -37.11
C GLY A 6 14.39 23.06 -36.03
N ASN A 7 13.73 22.70 -34.93
CA ASN A 7 13.50 23.59 -33.78
C ASN A 7 14.61 23.44 -32.72
N PRO A 8 14.98 24.53 -32.02
CA PRO A 8 15.94 24.44 -30.93
C PRO A 8 15.42 23.50 -29.82
N ILE A 9 16.23 22.53 -29.41
CA ILE A 9 15.89 21.60 -28.33
C ILE A 9 15.83 22.37 -27.01
N THR A 10 14.62 22.50 -26.45
CA THR A 10 14.39 23.19 -25.16
C THR A 10 14.25 22.22 -23.99
N GLN A 11 14.04 20.94 -24.25
CA GLN A 11 13.80 19.93 -23.23
C GLN A 11 15.13 19.35 -22.71
N PRO A 12 15.43 19.40 -21.39
CA PRO A 12 16.70 18.91 -20.85
C PRO A 12 16.94 17.40 -21.06
N LEU A 13 15.90 16.58 -21.17
CA LEU A 13 16.04 15.13 -21.41
C LEU A 13 16.57 14.79 -22.82
N GLU A 14 16.41 15.70 -23.78
CA GLU A 14 16.85 15.53 -25.17
C GLU A 14 18.15 16.30 -25.45
N ALA A 15 18.71 16.97 -24.43
CA ALA A 15 19.90 17.79 -24.59
C ALA A 15 21.17 16.93 -24.68
N GLU A 16 21.95 17.09 -25.76
CA GLU A 16 23.18 16.33 -26.03
C GLU A 16 24.34 16.65 -25.07
N ASN A 17 24.24 17.76 -24.33
CA ASN A 17 25.26 18.22 -23.38
C ASN A 17 25.00 17.75 -21.94
N LEU A 18 24.02 16.86 -21.72
CA LEU A 18 23.70 16.29 -20.42
C LEU A 18 23.90 14.77 -20.43
N VAL A 19 24.42 14.25 -19.32
CA VAL A 19 24.58 12.81 -19.10
C VAL A 19 23.84 12.44 -17.82
N PHE A 20 23.01 11.40 -17.91
CA PHE A 20 22.16 10.98 -16.81
C PHE A 20 22.77 9.82 -16.03
N TYR A 21 22.56 9.84 -14.72
CA TYR A 21 22.90 8.72 -13.85
C TYR A 21 22.15 7.45 -14.30
N THR A 22 22.83 6.29 -14.32
CA THR A 22 22.42 4.99 -14.89
C THR A 22 22.67 4.76 -16.40
N THR A 23 23.11 5.76 -17.15
CA THR A 23 23.46 5.60 -18.57
C THR A 23 24.92 5.16 -18.73
N ILE A 24 25.18 4.26 -19.68
CA ILE A 24 26.53 3.73 -19.98
C ILE A 24 27.08 4.41 -21.24
N VAL A 25 28.37 4.78 -21.21
CA VAL A 25 29.10 5.29 -22.38
C VAL A 25 29.61 4.11 -23.20
N ASN A 26 29.08 3.90 -24.40
CA ASN A 26 29.47 2.79 -25.27
C ASN A 26 30.79 3.06 -26.02
N SER A 27 31.09 4.32 -26.34
CA SER A 27 32.32 4.71 -27.04
C SER A 27 32.68 6.17 -26.78
N GLY A 28 33.98 6.48 -26.87
CA GLY A 28 34.52 7.83 -26.66
C GLY A 28 34.90 8.13 -25.20
N ALA A 29 35.34 9.38 -24.96
CA ALA A 29 35.65 9.90 -23.65
C ALA A 29 35.15 11.35 -23.54
N ALA A 30 34.62 11.72 -22.38
CA ALA A 30 34.12 13.06 -22.11
C ALA A 30 34.55 13.52 -20.72
N THR A 31 34.62 14.83 -20.53
CA THR A 31 34.81 15.46 -19.22
C THR A 31 33.63 16.40 -19.00
N GLY A 32 33.04 16.37 -17.81
CA GLY A 32 31.86 17.16 -17.47
C GLY A 32 31.83 17.55 -16.01
N VAL A 33 30.95 18.49 -15.67
CA VAL A 33 30.74 18.96 -14.30
C VAL A 33 29.55 18.23 -13.71
N VAL A 34 29.70 17.74 -12.48
CA VAL A 34 28.61 17.06 -11.76
C VAL A 34 27.59 18.11 -11.31
N ILE A 35 26.37 18.04 -11.86
CA ILE A 35 25.26 18.95 -11.54
C ILE A 35 24.30 18.40 -10.48
N GLY A 36 24.32 17.09 -10.23
CA GLY A 36 23.47 16.43 -9.22
C GLY A 36 23.95 15.03 -8.87
N THR A 37 23.70 14.60 -7.64
CA THR A 37 24.10 13.29 -7.08
C THR A 37 22.96 12.66 -6.27
N GLY A 38 22.95 11.32 -6.19
CA GLY A 38 21.94 10.57 -5.44
C GLY A 38 20.50 10.90 -5.88
N ASP A 39 19.62 11.17 -4.91
CA ASP A 39 18.19 11.49 -5.11
C ASP A 39 17.97 12.78 -5.91
N ARG A 40 18.98 13.66 -6.01
CA ARG A 40 18.90 14.89 -6.81
C ARG A 40 19.09 14.64 -8.30
N THR A 41 19.49 13.43 -8.70
CA THR A 41 19.55 13.03 -10.13
C THR A 41 18.15 12.74 -10.66
N VAL A 42 17.97 12.82 -11.98
CA VAL A 42 16.67 12.49 -12.63
C VAL A 42 16.23 11.07 -12.27
N MET A 43 17.14 10.10 -12.34
CA MET A 43 16.83 8.72 -11.96
C MET A 43 16.62 8.54 -10.46
N GLY A 44 17.32 9.31 -9.61
CA GLY A 44 17.09 9.31 -8.17
C GLY A 44 15.67 9.78 -7.80
N GLN A 45 15.17 10.81 -8.48
CA GLN A 45 13.78 11.26 -8.32
C GLN A 45 12.77 10.22 -8.79
N ILE A 46 13.03 9.55 -9.93
CA ILE A 46 12.17 8.45 -10.43
C ILE A 46 12.16 7.28 -9.45
N ALA A 47 13.32 6.90 -8.89
CA ALA A 47 13.42 5.85 -7.89
C ALA A 47 12.64 6.21 -6.62
N GLY A 48 12.76 7.46 -6.15
CA GLY A 48 11.95 7.97 -5.04
C GLY A 48 10.45 7.80 -5.30
N LEU A 49 9.97 8.29 -6.45
CA LEU A 49 8.57 8.16 -6.85
C LEU A 49 8.11 6.70 -6.99
N ALA A 50 8.96 5.82 -7.50
CA ALA A 50 8.65 4.40 -7.61
C ALA A 50 8.53 3.71 -6.23
N THR A 51 9.31 4.17 -5.25
CA THR A 51 9.26 3.68 -3.87
C THR A 51 8.13 4.30 -3.03
N GLU A 52 7.62 5.46 -3.42
CA GLU A 52 6.45 6.12 -2.81
C GLU A 52 5.12 5.42 -3.18
N THR A 53 5.12 4.09 -3.24
CA THR A 53 3.87 3.32 -3.19
C THR A 53 3.29 3.47 -1.79
N SER A 54 2.24 4.28 -1.70
CA SER A 54 1.37 4.33 -0.53
C SER A 54 0.90 2.91 -0.22
N ASN A 55 1.07 2.49 1.03
CA ASN A 55 0.66 1.17 1.50
C ASN A 55 -0.87 1.13 1.68
N GLU A 56 -1.60 1.36 0.59
CA GLU A 56 -3.05 1.31 0.58
C GLU A 56 -3.50 -0.14 0.69
N ALA A 57 -4.51 -0.38 1.54
CA ALA A 57 -5.11 -1.69 1.65
C ALA A 57 -5.69 -2.09 0.28
N THR A 58 -5.38 -3.30 -0.17
CA THR A 58 -5.92 -3.81 -1.44
C THR A 58 -7.45 -3.83 -1.38
N PRO A 59 -8.16 -3.66 -2.51
CA PRO A 59 -9.62 -3.72 -2.55
C PRO A 59 -10.18 -5.01 -1.91
N ILE A 60 -9.47 -6.12 -2.09
CA ILE A 60 -9.79 -7.42 -1.47
C ILE A 60 -9.64 -7.37 0.05
N ASN A 61 -8.58 -6.75 0.57
CA ASN A 61 -8.38 -6.64 2.03
C ASN A 61 -9.49 -5.82 2.69
N ILE A 62 -9.90 -4.73 2.04
CA ILE A 62 -11.02 -3.90 2.50
C ILE A 62 -12.31 -4.72 2.57
N GLU A 63 -12.58 -5.55 1.55
CA GLU A 63 -13.79 -6.36 1.49
C GLU A 63 -13.77 -7.51 2.52
N ILE A 64 -12.62 -8.17 2.69
CA ILE A 64 -12.42 -9.18 3.76
C ILE A 64 -12.65 -8.58 5.14
N LYS A 65 -12.13 -7.37 5.40
CA LYS A 65 -12.32 -6.69 6.68
C LYS A 65 -13.79 -6.41 6.96
N LYS A 66 -14.56 -5.94 5.96
CA LYS A 66 -16.01 -5.73 6.10
C LYS A 66 -16.75 -7.04 6.35
N PHE A 67 -16.40 -8.10 5.63
CA PHE A 67 -17.00 -9.42 5.78
C PHE A 67 -16.78 -9.98 7.19
N ILE A 68 -15.53 -9.96 7.68
CA ILE A 68 -15.20 -10.42 9.04
C ILE A 68 -15.95 -9.60 10.09
N MET A 69 -16.02 -8.27 9.91
CA MET A 69 -16.75 -7.39 10.83
C MET A 69 -18.24 -7.71 10.88
N LEU A 70 -18.86 -8.04 9.74
CA LEU A 70 -20.27 -8.42 9.66
C LEU A 70 -20.53 -9.73 10.42
N ILE A 71 -19.75 -10.77 10.18
CA ILE A 71 -19.93 -12.07 10.86
C ILE A 71 -19.66 -11.92 12.36
N SER A 72 -18.59 -11.22 12.73
CA SER A 72 -18.22 -10.97 14.13
C SER A 72 -19.30 -10.17 14.87
N ALA A 73 -19.89 -9.16 14.23
CA ALA A 73 -20.98 -8.39 14.81
C ALA A 73 -22.22 -9.26 15.08
N VAL A 74 -22.58 -10.14 14.14
CA VAL A 74 -23.68 -11.09 14.32
C VAL A 74 -23.37 -12.07 15.46
N ALA A 75 -22.17 -12.66 15.49
CA ALA A 75 -21.74 -13.61 16.51
C ALA A 75 -21.80 -12.99 17.93
N ILE A 76 -21.26 -11.78 18.10
CA ILE A 76 -21.27 -11.07 19.39
C ILE A 76 -22.71 -10.73 19.79
N THR A 77 -23.53 -10.24 18.86
CA THR A 77 -24.92 -9.87 19.17
C THR A 77 -25.73 -11.08 19.63
N LEU A 78 -25.61 -12.23 18.95
CA LEU A 78 -26.26 -13.46 19.37
C LEU A 78 -25.70 -13.96 20.71
N GLY A 79 -24.38 -13.99 20.88
CA GLY A 79 -23.74 -14.43 22.12
C GLY A 79 -24.20 -13.62 23.34
N VAL A 80 -24.25 -12.29 23.21
CA VAL A 80 -24.74 -11.39 24.27
C VAL A 80 -26.24 -11.57 24.51
N ALA A 81 -27.06 -11.67 23.47
CA ALA A 81 -28.50 -11.88 23.61
C ALA A 81 -28.81 -13.17 24.38
N PHE A 82 -28.17 -14.28 24.01
CA PHE A 82 -28.35 -15.56 24.71
C PHE A 82 -27.77 -15.56 26.12
N PHE A 83 -26.67 -14.84 26.35
CA PHE A 83 -26.11 -14.67 27.69
C PHE A 83 -27.09 -13.94 28.63
N ILE A 84 -27.73 -12.86 28.15
CA ILE A 84 -28.75 -12.12 28.92
C ILE A 84 -29.96 -13.01 29.20
N ILE A 85 -30.42 -13.76 28.20
CA ILE A 85 -31.55 -14.69 28.36
C ILE A 85 -31.24 -15.76 29.42
N GLY A 86 -30.05 -16.38 29.36
CA GLY A 86 -29.61 -17.36 30.36
C GLY A 86 -29.52 -16.77 31.76
N PHE A 87 -29.03 -15.53 31.89
CA PHE A 87 -28.97 -14.84 33.17
C PHE A 87 -30.36 -14.61 33.78
N VAL A 88 -31.35 -14.22 32.97
CA VAL A 88 -32.74 -14.02 33.43
C VAL A 88 -33.41 -15.35 33.81
N LEU A 89 -33.09 -16.44 33.12
CA LEU A 89 -33.61 -17.78 33.42
C LEU A 89 -33.00 -18.42 34.67
N GLY A 90 -31.94 -17.84 35.23
CA GLY A 90 -31.26 -18.37 36.42
C GLY A 90 -30.42 -19.62 36.15
N THR A 91 -29.96 -19.82 34.92
CA THR A 91 -29.05 -20.93 34.58
C THR A 91 -27.65 -20.69 35.16
N ASP A 92 -26.92 -21.77 35.41
CA ASP A 92 -25.57 -21.69 35.96
C ASP A 92 -24.67 -20.77 35.11
N PRO A 93 -23.99 -19.78 35.72
CA PRO A 93 -23.20 -18.80 34.98
C PRO A 93 -22.06 -19.44 34.17
N ILE A 94 -21.49 -20.54 34.65
CA ILE A 94 -20.45 -21.30 33.94
C ILE A 94 -21.01 -21.91 32.64
N SER A 95 -22.24 -22.46 32.68
CA SER A 95 -22.88 -23.05 31.51
C SER A 95 -23.21 -21.99 30.45
N ASN A 96 -23.70 -20.83 30.88
CA ASN A 96 -23.98 -19.70 29.98
C ASN A 96 -22.74 -19.18 29.26
N VAL A 97 -21.59 -19.12 29.95
CA VAL A 97 -20.32 -18.71 29.33
C VAL A 97 -19.86 -19.73 28.30
N VAL A 98 -19.94 -21.03 28.60
CA VAL A 98 -19.60 -22.09 27.64
C VAL A 98 -20.50 -22.02 26.41
N PHE A 99 -21.80 -21.76 26.60
CA PHE A 99 -22.75 -21.59 25.51
C PHE A 99 -22.43 -20.36 24.64
N ALA A 100 -22.10 -19.22 25.24
CA ALA A 100 -21.70 -18.01 24.53
C ALA A 100 -20.42 -18.22 23.69
N ILE A 101 -19.41 -18.91 24.24
CA ILE A 101 -18.19 -19.28 23.49
C ILE A 101 -18.56 -20.22 22.33
N GLY A 102 -19.47 -21.16 22.55
CA GLY A 102 -19.95 -22.07 21.50
C GLY A 102 -20.58 -21.33 20.31
N ILE A 103 -21.39 -20.31 20.57
CA ILE A 103 -22.00 -19.47 19.51
C ILE A 103 -20.94 -18.69 18.73
N ILE A 104 -19.95 -18.15 19.43
CA ILE A 104 -18.86 -17.40 18.78
C ILE A 104 -17.96 -18.31 17.94
N VAL A 105 -17.67 -19.54 18.39
CA VAL A 105 -16.85 -20.50 17.63
C VAL A 105 -17.60 -21.11 16.45
N ALA A 106 -18.92 -21.23 16.55
CA ALA A 106 -19.75 -21.81 15.49
C ALA A 106 -19.94 -20.90 14.26
N ASN A 107 -19.61 -19.61 14.35
CA ASN A 107 -19.84 -18.60 13.32
C ASN A 107 -18.56 -17.85 12.97
#